data_AF-A0A926CZP9-F1
#
_entry.id   AF-A0A926CZP9-F1
#
_cell.length_a   1.000
_cell.length_b   1.000
_cell.length_c   1.000
_cell.angle_alpha   90.00
_cell.angle_beta   90.00
_cell.angle_gamma   90.00
#
_symmetry.space_group_name_H-M   'P 1'
#
loop_
_entity.id
_entity.type
_entity.pdbx_description
1 polymer ?
#
loop_
_entity_poly.entity_id
_entity_poly.type
_entity_poly.pdbx_seq_one_letter_code
_entity_poly.pdbx_strand_id
1 'polypeptide(L)'
;MNENVKAPGKTWLKVTGILMVIFSAIAIILLLISLAALGALGAMGGGAVAGVAALGMGALIIGFIAPILEFVGGIIGIAFANKPEKANVCLVFAILMLVMVVINIIAGGFQWTSLIALVLPILYLIGAVKNRGAVA
;
A
#
# COMPACT_ATOMS: atom_id res chain seq x y z
N MET A 1 25.47 2.65 26.05
CA MET A 1 24.07 2.21 26.26
C MET A 1 23.28 3.45 26.64
N ASN A 2 22.37 3.93 25.78
CA ASN A 2 21.50 5.07 26.09
C ASN A 2 20.04 4.65 25.95
N GLU A 3 19.40 4.44 27.10
CA GLU A 3 18.03 3.94 27.27
C GLU A 3 16.94 4.99 26.99
N ASN A 4 17.19 6.05 26.21
CA ASN A 4 16.25 7.16 26.05
C ASN A 4 16.13 7.73 24.63
N VAL A 5 16.34 6.94 23.57
CA VAL A 5 15.88 7.36 22.24
C VAL A 5 14.37 7.25 22.18
N LYS A 6 13.68 8.29 22.67
CA LYS A 6 12.24 8.48 22.48
C LYS A 6 12.01 8.39 20.97
N ALA A 7 11.17 7.47 20.50
CA ALA A 7 10.80 7.36 19.09
C ALA A 7 9.59 8.28 18.82
N PRO A 8 9.79 9.57 18.50
CA PRO A 8 8.71 10.55 18.42
C PRO A 8 7.74 10.31 17.25
N GLY A 9 8.11 9.45 16.29
CA GLY A 9 7.29 9.03 15.15
C GLY A 9 6.52 7.73 15.38
N LYS A 10 6.73 7.02 16.49
CA LYS A 10 6.11 5.71 16.79
C LYS A 10 4.59 5.70 16.62
N THR A 11 3.90 6.70 17.16
CA THR A 11 2.43 6.76 17.08
C THR A 11 1.95 6.94 15.65
N TRP A 12 2.65 7.77 14.85
CA TRP A 12 2.36 7.94 13.43
C TRP A 12 2.59 6.66 12.64
N LEU A 13 3.74 5.98 12.81
CA LEU A 13 3.97 4.69 12.17
C LEU A 13 2.93 3.63 12.55
N LYS A 14 2.55 3.55 13.83
CA LYS A 14 1.56 2.57 14.29
C LYS A 14 0.19 2.83 13.69
N VAL A 15 -0.29 4.07 13.76
CA VAL A 15 -1.60 4.45 13.21
C VAL A 15 -1.58 4.21 11.71
N THR A 16 -0.61 4.77 10.98
CA THR A 16 -0.55 4.61 9.53
C THR A 16 -0.36 3.15 9.10
N GLY A 17 0.49 2.38 9.78
CA GLY A 17 0.66 0.96 9.47
C GLY A 17 -0.62 0.16 9.67
N ILE A 18 -1.38 0.44 10.74
CA ILE A 18 -2.70 -0.19 10.95
C ILE A 18 -3.68 0.21 9.84
N LEU A 19 -3.74 1.49 9.46
CA LEU A 19 -4.60 1.94 8.36
C LEU A 19 -4.23 1.25 7.04
N MET A 20 -2.93 1.16 6.70
CA MET A 20 -2.46 0.49 5.48
C MET A 20 -2.85 -0.98 5.45
N VAL A 21 -2.74 -1.69 6.58
CA VAL A 21 -3.18 -3.10 6.69
C VAL A 21 -4.68 -3.24 6.45
N ILE A 22 -5.50 -2.38 7.05
CA ILE A 22 -6.97 -2.43 6.90
C ILE A 22 -7.39 -2.12 5.46
N PHE A 23 -6.89 -1.02 4.88
CA PHE A 23 -7.26 -0.63 3.52
C PHE A 23 -6.78 -1.65 2.49
N SER A 24 -5.57 -2.17 2.65
CA SER A 24 -5.06 -3.21 1.75
C SER A 24 -5.88 -4.50 1.88
N ALA A 25 -6.26 -4.92 3.10
CA ALA A 25 -7.11 -6.09 3.28
C ALA A 25 -8.46 -5.92 2.57
N ILE A 26 -9.09 -4.74 2.67
CA ILE A 26 -10.32 -4.42 1.94
C ILE A 26 -10.08 -4.47 0.42
N ALA A 27 -9.00 -3.86 -0.06
CA ALA A 27 -8.65 -3.86 -1.49
C ALA A 27 -8.45 -5.29 -2.03
N ILE A 28 -7.77 -6.16 -1.29
CA ILE A 28 -7.58 -7.57 -1.64
C ILE A 28 -8.95 -8.28 -1.75
N ILE A 29 -9.86 -8.06 -0.79
CA ILE A 29 -11.20 -8.64 -0.84
C ILE A 29 -11.97 -8.17 -2.08
N LEU A 30 -11.93 -6.86 -2.38
CA LEU A 30 -12.59 -6.30 -3.56
C LEU A 30 -11.99 -6.83 -4.88
N LEU A 31 -10.68 -7.03 -4.93
CA LEU A 31 -10.01 -7.64 -6.09
C LEU A 31 -10.42 -9.10 -6.26
N LEU A 32 -10.55 -9.88 -5.19
CA LEU A 32 -11.05 -11.26 -5.24
C LEU A 32 -12.49 -11.33 -5.74
N ILE A 33 -13.36 -10.45 -5.26
CA ILE A 33 -14.75 -10.34 -5.75
C ILE A 33 -14.76 -9.97 -7.23
N SER A 34 -13.91 -9.02 -7.65
CA SER A 34 -13.81 -8.59 -9.04
C SER A 34 -13.31 -9.71 -9.96
N LEU A 35 -12.34 -10.51 -9.49
CA LEU A 35 -11.82 -11.67 -10.19
C LEU A 35 -12.93 -12.73 -10.39
N ALA A 36 -13.71 -13.01 -9.35
CA ALA A 36 -14.85 -13.92 -9.44
C ALA A 36 -15.95 -13.40 -10.39
N ALA A 37 -16.23 -12.09 -10.34
CA ALA A 37 -17.21 -11.45 -11.22
C ALA A 37 -16.80 -11.52 -12.70
N LEU A 38 -15.52 -11.24 -13.02
CA LEU A 38 -14.97 -11.40 -14.36
C LEU A 38 -14.97 -12.86 -14.82
N GLY A 39 -14.66 -13.81 -13.93
CA GLY A 39 -14.73 -15.23 -14.22
C GLY A 39 -16.15 -15.69 -14.59
N ALA A 40 -17.16 -15.26 -13.83
CA ALA A 40 -18.56 -15.55 -14.12
C ALA A 40 -19.02 -14.89 -15.44
N LEU A 41 -18.62 -13.64 -15.68
CA LEU A 41 -18.95 -12.92 -16.91
C LEU A 41 -18.31 -13.58 -18.15
N GLY A 42 -17.08 -14.08 -18.02
CA GLY A 42 -16.41 -14.82 -19.07
C GLY A 42 -17.06 -16.18 -19.37
N ALA A 43 -17.64 -16.84 -18.37
CA ALA A 43 -18.33 -18.13 -18.53
C ALA A 43 -19.73 -17.99 -19.17
N MET A 44 -20.42 -16.86 -18.95
CA MET A 44 -21.76 -16.59 -19.51
C MET A 44 -21.72 -15.80 -20.83
N GLY A 45 -20.58 -15.16 -21.12
CA GLY A 45 -20.41 -14.31 -22.29
C GLY A 45 -20.03 -15.08 -23.55
N GLY A 46 -20.52 -14.64 -24.72
CA GLY A 46 -20.06 -15.12 -26.02
C GLY A 46 -18.57 -14.82 -26.27
N GLY A 47 -18.02 -15.32 -27.38
CA GLY A 47 -16.56 -15.32 -27.63
C GLY A 47 -15.81 -14.00 -27.41
N ALA A 48 -16.40 -12.86 -27.80
CA ALA A 48 -15.80 -11.54 -27.56
C ALA A 48 -15.78 -11.15 -26.07
N VAL A 49 -16.83 -11.47 -25.32
CA VAL A 49 -16.95 -11.15 -23.89
C VAL A 49 -16.03 -12.05 -23.06
N ALA A 50 -15.90 -13.33 -23.42
CA ALA A 50 -14.96 -14.26 -22.80
C ALA A 50 -13.51 -13.80 -22.98
N GLY A 51 -13.14 -13.30 -24.18
CA GLY A 51 -11.81 -12.75 -24.44
C GLY A 51 -11.49 -11.52 -23.59
N VAL A 52 -12.43 -10.57 -23.47
CA VAL A 52 -12.27 -9.38 -22.62
C VAL A 52 -12.19 -9.77 -21.14
N ALA A 53 -13.00 -10.72 -20.68
CA ALA A 53 -12.96 -11.21 -19.31
C ALA A 53 -11.62 -11.88 -18.97
N ALA A 54 -11.06 -12.69 -19.88
CA ALA A 54 -9.76 -13.32 -19.70
C ALA A 54 -8.62 -12.29 -19.58
N LEU A 55 -8.62 -11.27 -20.44
CA LEU A 55 -7.67 -10.15 -20.36
C LEU A 55 -7.83 -9.37 -19.05
N GLY A 56 -9.07 -9.09 -18.64
CA GLY A 56 -9.39 -8.42 -17.39
C GLY A 56 -8.90 -9.20 -16.16
N MET A 57 -9.09 -10.53 -16.13
CA MET A 57 -8.55 -11.38 -15.06
C MET A 57 -7.02 -11.34 -15.02
N GLY A 58 -6.34 -11.40 -16.17
CA GLY A 58 -4.88 -11.27 -16.25
C GLY A 58 -4.37 -9.93 -15.68
N ALA A 59 -5.05 -8.83 -16.02
CA ALA A 59 -4.73 -7.52 -15.47
C ALA A 59 -4.98 -7.43 -13.95
N LEU A 60 -6.07 -8.03 -13.45
CA LEU A 60 -6.35 -8.05 -12.02
C LEU A 60 -5.33 -8.84 -11.22
N ILE A 61 -4.81 -9.96 -11.75
CA ILE A 61 -3.74 -10.75 -11.09
C ILE A 61 -2.49 -9.90 -10.87
N ILE A 62 -2.09 -9.09 -11.85
CA ILE A 62 -0.99 -8.13 -11.71
C ILE A 62 -1.35 -7.05 -10.68
N GLY A 63 -2.63 -6.64 -10.65
CA GLY A 63 -3.17 -5.69 -9.68
C GLY A 63 -3.06 -6.12 -8.22
N PHE A 64 -2.89 -7.42 -7.90
CA PHE A 64 -2.67 -7.88 -6.51
C PHE A 64 -1.30 -7.48 -5.95
N ILE A 65 -0.31 -7.16 -6.79
CA ILE A 65 1.05 -6.87 -6.35
C ILE A 65 1.08 -5.65 -5.42
N ALA A 66 0.38 -4.57 -5.80
CA ALA A 66 0.35 -3.32 -5.03
C ALA A 66 -0.21 -3.49 -3.60
N PRO A 67 -1.43 -4.04 -3.40
CA PRO A 67 -1.97 -4.21 -2.05
C PRO A 67 -1.15 -5.20 -1.21
N ILE A 68 -0.56 -6.26 -1.80
CA ILE A 68 0.32 -7.17 -1.05
C ILE A 68 1.55 -6.41 -0.52
N LEU A 69 2.17 -5.55 -1.33
CA LEU A 69 3.28 -4.71 -0.89
C LEU A 69 2.85 -3.72 0.20
N GLU A 70 1.67 -3.11 0.09
CA GLU A 70 1.08 -2.22 1.10
C GLU A 70 0.83 -2.95 2.42
N PHE A 71 0.36 -4.20 2.35
CA PHE A 71 0.10 -5.02 3.51
C PHE A 71 1.39 -5.34 4.27
N VAL A 72 2.42 -5.78 3.54
CA VAL A 72 3.75 -6.06 4.11
C VAL A 72 4.38 -4.79 4.66
N GLY A 73 4.30 -3.67 3.92
CA GLY A 73 4.77 -2.36 4.37
C GLY A 73 4.07 -1.88 5.64
N GLY A 74 2.76 -2.08 5.74
CA GLY A 74 1.97 -1.77 6.92
C GLY A 74 2.41 -2.57 8.15
N ILE A 75 2.58 -3.90 8.01
CA ILE A 75 3.07 -4.77 9.10
C ILE A 75 4.48 -4.35 9.55
N ILE A 76 5.38 -4.12 8.60
CA ILE A 76 6.75 -3.64 8.86
C ILE A 76 6.72 -2.31 9.61
N GLY A 77 5.83 -1.40 9.23
CA GLY A 77 5.64 -0.12 9.90
C GLY A 77 5.19 -0.25 11.35
N ILE A 78 4.23 -1.14 11.62
CA ILE A 78 3.77 -1.42 13.00
C ILE A 78 4.90 -2.07 13.82
N ALA A 79 5.61 -3.03 13.24
CA ALA A 79 6.66 -3.80 13.92
C ALA A 79 7.89 -2.95 14.24
N PHE A 80 8.31 -2.06 13.32
CA PHE A 80 9.48 -1.20 13.49
C PHE A 80 9.16 0.19 14.05
N ALA A 81 7.90 0.51 14.34
CA ALA A 81 7.52 1.76 15.03
C ALA A 81 8.26 1.98 16.36
N ASN A 82 8.61 0.89 17.06
CA ASN A 82 9.33 0.93 18.33
C ASN A 82 10.86 0.87 18.19
N LYS A 83 11.40 0.66 16.98
CA LYS A 83 12.83 0.42 16.72
C LYS A 83 13.39 1.54 15.84
N PRO A 84 13.79 2.68 16.40
CA PRO A 84 14.27 3.81 15.62
C PRO A 84 15.57 3.48 14.84
N GLU A 85 16.37 2.52 15.30
CA GLU A 85 17.54 1.97 14.57
C GLU A 85 17.19 1.37 13.20
N LYS A 86 15.94 0.92 13.00
CA LYS A 86 15.44 0.39 11.73
C LYS A 86 14.61 1.42 10.95
N ALA A 87 14.66 2.71 11.32
CA ALA A 87 13.92 3.77 10.64
C ALA A 87 14.24 3.86 9.15
N ASN A 88 15.47 3.52 8.72
CA ASN A 88 15.82 3.50 7.30
C ASN A 88 14.99 2.48 6.50
N VAL A 89 14.65 1.32 7.07
CA VAL A 89 13.80 0.30 6.39
C VAL A 89 12.39 0.83 6.22
N CYS A 90 11.85 1.48 7.25
CA CYS A 90 10.55 2.13 7.16
C CYS A 90 10.57 3.27 6.13
N LEU A 91 11.64 4.05 6.05
CA LEU A 91 11.77 5.15 5.11
C LEU A 91 11.84 4.64 3.66
N VAL A 92 12.57 3.56 3.41
CA VAL A 92 12.59 2.89 2.09
C VAL A 92 11.19 2.42 1.69
N PHE A 93 10.45 1.78 2.61
CA PHE A 93 9.07 1.39 2.34
C PHE A 93 8.14 2.59 2.09
N ALA A 94 8.32 3.69 2.83
CA ALA A 94 7.56 4.92 2.63
C ALA A 94 7.76 5.47 1.22
N ILE A 95 9.02 5.54 0.78
CA ILE A 95 9.39 6.04 -0.55
C ILE A 95 8.87 5.09 -1.63
N LEU A 96 9.02 3.78 -1.48
CA LEU A 96 8.51 2.79 -2.42
C LEU A 96 7.00 2.95 -2.63
N MET A 97 6.24 3.09 -1.53
CA MET A 97 4.80 3.32 -1.56
C MET A 97 4.45 4.63 -2.28
N LEU A 98 5.16 5.71 -1.97
CA LEU A 98 4.96 7.01 -2.61
C LEU A 98 5.18 6.94 -4.13
N VAL A 99 6.27 6.29 -4.57
CA VAL A 99 6.60 6.11 -5.99
C VAL A 99 5.52 5.30 -6.71
N MET A 100 5.01 4.23 -6.09
CA MET A 100 3.95 3.40 -6.67
C MET A 100 2.65 4.17 -6.88
N VAL A 101 2.27 5.04 -5.94
CA VAL A 101 1.09 5.90 -6.08
C VAL A 101 1.29 6.91 -7.21
N VAL A 102 2.48 7.53 -7.30
CA VAL A 102 2.79 8.50 -8.36
C VAL A 102 2.78 7.84 -9.74
N ILE A 103 3.35 6.64 -9.88
CA ILE A 103 3.30 5.87 -11.14
C ILE A 103 1.84 5.56 -11.51
N ASN A 104 1.00 5.15 -10.56
CA ASN A 104 -0.42 4.92 -10.80
C ASN A 104 -1.15 6.19 -11.27
N ILE A 105 -0.85 7.36 -10.70
CA ILE A 105 -1.44 8.63 -11.12
C ILE A 105 -1.03 8.99 -12.55
N ILE A 106 0.24 8.76 -12.91
CA ILE A 106 0.75 9.07 -14.26
C ILE A 106 0.16 8.08 -15.28
N ALA A 107 0.10 6.79 -14.96
CA ALA A 107 -0.39 5.75 -15.85
C ALA A 107 -1.92 5.76 -16.02
N GLY A 108 -2.67 6.04 -14.95
CA GLY A 108 -4.13 6.05 -14.93
C GLY A 108 -4.75 7.40 -15.29
N GLY A 109 -3.94 8.45 -15.44
CA GLY A 109 -4.40 9.83 -15.61
C GLY A 109 -4.72 10.52 -14.29
N PHE A 110 -4.51 11.83 -14.24
CA PHE A 110 -4.74 12.62 -13.03
C PHE A 110 -6.23 12.67 -12.68
N GLN A 111 -6.58 12.18 -11.49
CA GLN A 111 -7.91 12.33 -10.90
C GLN A 111 -7.76 12.89 -9.49
N TRP A 112 -8.63 13.84 -9.12
CA TRP A 112 -8.65 14.49 -7.81
C TRP A 112 -8.77 13.48 -6.65
N THR A 113 -9.46 12.37 -6.88
CA THR A 113 -9.63 11.24 -5.95
C THR A 113 -8.32 10.50 -5.67
N SER A 114 -7.38 10.48 -6.61
CA SER A 114 -6.08 9.83 -6.44
C SER A 114 -5.19 10.56 -5.42
N LEU A 115 -5.47 11.83 -5.11
CA LEU A 115 -4.79 12.57 -4.05
C LEU A 115 -5.05 11.99 -2.66
N ILE A 116 -6.22 11.36 -2.46
CA ILE A 116 -6.58 10.72 -1.19
C ILE A 116 -5.66 9.52 -0.93
N ALA A 117 -5.27 8.79 -1.97
CA ALA A 117 -4.34 7.66 -1.86
C ALA A 117 -2.93 8.10 -1.42
N LEU A 118 -2.58 9.38 -1.57
CA LEU A 118 -1.27 9.92 -1.18
C LEU A 118 -1.20 10.24 0.33
N VAL A 119 -2.34 10.39 1.00
CA VAL A 119 -2.41 10.79 2.42
C VAL A 119 -1.69 9.77 3.30
N LEU A 120 -1.94 8.48 3.09
CA LEU A 120 -1.33 7.40 3.88
C LEU A 120 0.20 7.30 3.70
N PRO A 121 0.76 7.26 2.48
CA PRO A 121 2.22 7.24 2.31
C PRO A 121 2.89 8.51 2.83
N ILE A 122 2.26 9.69 2.75
CA ILE A 122 2.80 10.93 3.36
C ILE A 122 2.83 10.79 4.89
N LEU A 123 1.76 10.31 5.52
CA LEU A 123 1.72 10.06 6.96
C LEU A 123 2.79 9.06 7.40
N TYR A 124 3.00 8.01 6.60
CA TYR A 124 4.01 6.99 6.85
C TYR A 124 5.43 7.56 6.72
N LEU A 125 5.66 8.41 5.72
CA LEU A 125 6.92 9.13 5.52
C LEU A 125 7.23 10.09 6.67
N ILE A 126 6.25 10.86 7.15
CA ILE A 126 6.41 11.77 8.30
C ILE A 126 6.82 10.98 9.54
N GLY A 127 6.14 9.86 9.81
CA GLY A 127 6.51 8.96 10.91
C GLY A 127 7.95 8.45 10.78
N ALA A 128 8.35 8.02 9.58
CA ALA A 128 9.67 7.46 9.30
C ALA A 128 10.80 8.50 9.45
N VAL A 129 10.62 9.71 8.90
CA VAL A 129 11.59 10.82 9.00
C VAL A 129 11.77 11.24 10.45
N LYS A 130 10.67 11.35 11.22
CA LYS A 130 10.71 11.73 12.63
C LYS A 130 11.41 10.69 13.51
N ASN A 131 11.28 9.39 13.18
CA ASN A 131 12.03 8.33 13.86
C ASN A 131 13.52 8.30 13.46
N ARG A 132 13.86 8.62 12.20
CA ARG A 132 15.26 8.71 11.75
C ARG A 132 15.99 9.90 12.40
N GLY A 133 15.33 11.05 12.51
CA GLY A 133 15.88 12.24 13.17
C GLY A 133 16.06 12.12 14.69
N ALA A 134 15.53 11.07 15.31
CA ALA A 134 15.80 10.75 16.72
C ALA A 134 17.05 9.88 16.93
N VAL A 135 17.59 9.29 15.85
CA VAL A 135 18.81 8.46 15.87
C VAL A 135 20.02 9.22 15.33
N ALA A 136 19.79 10.31 14.58
CA ALA A 136 20.82 11.25 14.13
C ALA A 136 21.14 12.26 15.24
#